data_AF-A0A3S9UUG2-F1
#
_entry.id   AF-A0A3S9UUG2-F1
#
_cell.length_a   1.000
_cell.length_b   1.000
_cell.length_c   1.000
_cell.angle_alpha   90.00
_cell.angle_beta   90.00
_cell.angle_gamma   90.00
#
_symmetry.space_group_name_H-M   'P 1'
#
loop_
_entity.id
_entity.type
_entity.pdbx_description
1 polymer ?
#
loop_
_entity_poly.entity_id
_entity_poly.type
_entity_poly.pdbx_seq_one_letter_code
_entity_poly.pdbx_strand_id
1 'polypeptide(L)'
;MKIFKNTKEMIAILLTLAIGYKVISSNITISELSIPDNITNILSLVLAIFSVLLSALFYFKANETSNNFYNNTYQFTKDISEKIGRIEERFGKDLSNIEKSYSRMLDKIDRTPLFKSIEEEIENKTNNQIKLVKEKEEIINQLIQGADISQEEKQKIINQLRSKEEELADLKGKLYELENQLDLFKNKFWLGPHTKNIVDYIIKGMISRGEIPENYKDFLKIVEGKVQNLSERELRLLIVEGLLTPEYNLSRIGRKLIIQSLKEES
;
A
#
# COMPACT_ATOMS: atom_id res chain seq x y z
N MET A 1 60.35 -12.44 -11.94
CA MET A 1 60.83 -13.38 -10.90
C MET A 1 59.93 -13.30 -9.65
N LYS A 2 58.70 -13.88 -9.71
CA LYS A 2 57.69 -13.84 -8.62
C LYS A 2 57.40 -15.21 -8.01
N ILE A 3 58.14 -16.24 -8.41
CA ILE A 3 57.91 -17.65 -8.06
C ILE A 3 58.38 -17.97 -6.62
N PHE A 4 59.23 -17.12 -6.03
CA PHE A 4 59.86 -17.39 -4.73
C PHE A 4 59.04 -16.97 -3.49
N LYS A 5 57.87 -16.34 -3.64
CA LYS A 5 57.10 -15.84 -2.47
C LYS A 5 56.29 -16.94 -1.75
N ASN A 6 55.95 -18.03 -2.44
CA ASN A 6 55.08 -19.10 -1.92
C ASN A 6 55.79 -20.46 -1.79
N THR A 7 57.12 -20.47 -1.67
CA THR A 7 57.91 -21.71 -1.62
C THR A 7 57.56 -22.58 -0.41
N LYS A 8 57.24 -21.97 0.74
CA LYS A 8 56.80 -22.69 1.95
C LYS A 8 55.44 -23.38 1.77
N GLU A 9 54.50 -22.73 1.09
CA GLU A 9 53.17 -23.28 0.80
C GLU A 9 53.24 -24.41 -0.22
N MET A 10 54.06 -24.25 -1.27
CA MET A 10 54.34 -25.30 -2.25
C MET A 10 54.98 -26.53 -1.61
N ILE A 11 55.95 -26.33 -0.71
CA ILE A 11 56.58 -27.44 0.04
C ILE A 11 55.54 -28.11 0.95
N ALA A 12 54.72 -27.34 1.66
CA ALA A 12 53.68 -27.89 2.53
C ALA A 12 52.69 -28.76 1.74
N ILE A 13 52.21 -28.27 0.60
CA ILE A 13 51.30 -28.99 -0.30
C ILE A 13 51.95 -30.27 -0.83
N LEU A 14 53.21 -30.21 -1.23
CA LEU A 14 53.94 -31.36 -1.73
C LEU A 14 54.17 -32.41 -0.63
N LEU A 15 54.39 -31.97 0.61
CA LEU A 15 54.51 -32.84 1.78
C LEU A 15 53.18 -33.52 2.12
N THR A 16 52.06 -32.80 2.09
CA THR A 16 50.73 -33.41 2.28
C THR A 16 50.38 -34.39 1.18
N LEU A 17 50.70 -34.08 -0.09
CA LEU A 17 50.52 -35.00 -1.21
C LEU A 17 51.39 -36.25 -1.07
N ALA A 18 52.66 -36.11 -0.64
CA ALA A 18 53.55 -37.24 -0.42
C ALA A 18 53.06 -38.15 0.71
N ILE A 19 52.58 -37.57 1.81
CA ILE A 19 51.98 -38.32 2.93
C ILE A 19 50.70 -39.02 2.45
N GLY A 20 49.82 -38.31 1.75
CA GLY A 20 48.59 -38.88 1.20
C GLY A 20 48.84 -40.03 0.24
N TYR A 21 49.81 -39.88 -0.67
CA TYR A 21 50.24 -40.94 -1.58
C TYR A 21 50.78 -42.16 -0.83
N LYS A 22 51.58 -41.94 0.21
CA LYS A 22 52.14 -43.03 1.03
C LYS A 22 51.06 -43.80 1.79
N VAL A 23 50.04 -43.11 2.31
CA VAL A 23 48.89 -43.72 3.01
C VAL A 23 48.01 -44.53 2.06
N ILE A 24 47.78 -44.04 0.84
CA ILE A 24 46.98 -44.75 -0.18
C ILE A 24 47.75 -45.95 -0.75
N SER A 25 49.07 -45.83 -0.92
CA SER A 25 49.93 -46.87 -1.49
C SER A 25 50.32 -47.95 -0.47
N SER A 26 50.24 -47.65 0.83
CA SER A 26 50.36 -48.68 1.86
C SER A 26 49.12 -49.57 1.83
N ASN A 27 49.29 -50.85 1.50
CA ASN A 27 48.29 -51.90 1.72
C ASN A 27 48.12 -52.14 3.23
N ILE A 28 47.48 -51.18 3.92
CA ILE A 28 47.03 -51.37 5.30
C ILE A 28 45.80 -52.25 5.20
N THR A 29 46.02 -53.56 5.35
CA THR A 29 44.93 -54.52 5.46
C THR A 29 44.12 -54.14 6.71
N ILE A 30 42.89 -53.67 6.52
CA ILE A 30 42.00 -53.16 7.58
C ILE A 30 41.82 -54.18 8.73
N SER A 31 42.04 -55.47 8.44
CA SER A 31 41.95 -56.59 9.38
C SER A 31 43.03 -56.62 10.48
N GLU A 32 44.16 -55.91 10.33
CA GLU A 32 45.21 -55.81 11.37
C GLU A 32 45.12 -54.53 12.20
N LEU A 33 44.22 -53.60 11.84
CA LEU A 33 43.96 -52.39 12.62
C LEU A 33 42.99 -52.69 13.76
N SER A 34 43.41 -53.58 14.67
CA SER A 34 42.75 -53.74 15.95
C SER A 34 43.12 -52.52 16.80
N ILE A 35 42.28 -51.47 16.75
CA ILE A 35 42.42 -50.31 17.63
C ILE A 35 42.32 -50.85 19.06
N PRO A 36 43.36 -50.68 19.92
CA PRO A 36 43.28 -51.11 21.29
C PRO A 36 42.04 -50.52 21.95
N ASP A 37 41.24 -51.33 22.66
CA ASP A 37 39.97 -50.88 23.30
C ASP A 37 40.15 -49.62 24.17
N ASN A 38 41.34 -49.43 24.74
CA ASN A 38 41.72 -48.23 25.48
C ASN A 38 41.69 -46.95 24.63
N ILE A 39 42.15 -47.02 23.37
CA ILE A 39 42.10 -45.88 22.44
C ILE A 39 40.65 -45.55 22.09
N THR A 40 39.80 -46.55 21.87
CA THR A 40 38.36 -46.35 21.63
C THR A 40 37.70 -45.66 22.82
N ASN A 41 37.99 -46.09 24.04
CA ASN A 41 37.45 -45.48 25.26
C ASN A 41 37.93 -44.03 25.47
N ILE A 42 39.21 -43.76 25.24
CA ILE A 42 39.77 -42.39 25.31
C ILE A 42 39.14 -41.52 24.23
N LEU A 43 38.97 -42.03 23.01
CA LEU A 43 38.33 -41.30 21.92
C LEU A 43 36.87 -40.99 22.23
N SER A 44 36.11 -41.94 22.80
CA SER A 44 34.74 -41.73 23.25
C SER A 44 34.66 -40.69 24.38
N LEU A 45 35.60 -40.70 25.33
CA LEU A 45 35.66 -39.70 26.39
C LEU A 45 35.94 -38.30 25.84
N VAL A 46 36.90 -38.18 24.92
CA VAL A 46 37.21 -36.92 24.23
C VAL A 46 35.98 -36.44 23.45
N LEU A 47 35.33 -37.33 22.71
CA LEU A 47 34.12 -37.01 21.94
C LEU A 47 32.99 -36.55 22.85
N ALA A 48 32.79 -37.21 24.00
CA ALA A 48 31.78 -36.84 24.98
C ALA A 48 32.05 -35.43 25.56
N ILE A 49 33.29 -35.12 25.91
CA ILE A 49 33.69 -33.78 26.38
C ILE A 49 33.45 -32.73 25.28
N PHE A 50 33.79 -33.04 24.03
CA PHE A 50 33.51 -32.17 22.88
C PHE A 50 32.01 -31.95 22.69
N SER A 51 31.18 -32.97 22.78
CA SER A 51 29.73 -32.84 22.67
C SER A 51 29.14 -31.95 23.76
N VAL A 52 29.59 -32.10 25.01
CA VAL A 52 29.15 -31.24 26.12
C VAL A 52 29.60 -29.79 25.91
N LEU A 53 30.85 -29.58 25.50
CA LEU A 53 31.39 -28.24 25.24
C LEU A 53 30.65 -27.55 24.08
N LEU A 54 30.40 -28.28 23.00
CA LEU A 54 29.67 -27.78 21.82
C LEU A 54 28.22 -27.44 22.19
N SER A 55 27.57 -28.25 23.02
CA SER A 55 26.22 -27.98 23.53
C SER A 55 26.18 -26.70 24.37
N ALA A 56 27.14 -26.50 25.28
CA ALA A 56 27.25 -25.28 26.06
C ALA A 56 27.51 -24.03 25.18
N LEU A 57 28.39 -24.15 24.18
CA LEU A 57 28.65 -23.08 23.22
C LEU A 57 27.40 -22.74 22.38
N PHE A 58 26.66 -23.74 21.92
CA PHE A 58 25.40 -23.52 21.22
C PHE A 58 24.35 -22.87 22.12
N TYR A 59 24.25 -23.27 23.40
CA TYR A 59 23.36 -22.64 24.36
C TYR A 59 23.66 -21.14 24.53
N PHE A 60 24.93 -20.79 24.78
CA PHE A 60 25.31 -19.39 24.93
C PHE A 60 25.12 -18.59 23.65
N LYS A 61 25.43 -19.18 22.48
CA LYS A 61 25.27 -18.49 21.20
C LYS A 61 23.81 -18.30 20.82
N ALA A 62 22.96 -19.30 21.08
CA ALA A 62 21.52 -19.20 20.87
C ALA A 62 20.92 -18.14 21.79
N ASN A 63 21.36 -18.07 23.06
CA ASN A 63 20.88 -17.06 24.01
C ASN A 63 21.30 -15.63 23.60
N GLU A 64 22.56 -15.43 23.23
CA GLU A 64 23.05 -14.14 22.71
C GLU A 64 22.31 -13.73 21.43
N THR A 65 22.13 -14.67 20.50
CA THR A 65 21.44 -14.43 19.22
C THR A 65 19.96 -14.12 19.43
N SER A 66 19.29 -14.85 20.33
CA SER A 66 17.89 -14.63 20.68
C SER A 66 17.68 -13.25 21.31
N ASN A 67 18.54 -12.87 22.27
CA ASN A 67 18.44 -11.57 22.92
C ASN A 67 18.68 -10.41 21.93
N ASN A 68 19.68 -10.55 21.05
CA ASN A 68 19.94 -9.58 19.99
C ASN A 68 18.80 -9.52 18.97
N PHE A 69 18.20 -10.67 18.62
CA PHE A 69 17.05 -10.74 17.74
C PHE A 69 15.87 -9.97 18.33
N TYR A 70 15.49 -10.23 19.59
CA TYR A 70 14.40 -9.51 20.24
C TYR A 70 14.63 -8.00 20.32
N ASN A 71 15.86 -7.58 20.67
CA ASN A 71 16.19 -6.15 20.72
C ASN A 71 16.09 -5.51 19.32
N ASN A 72 16.61 -6.18 18.29
CA ASN A 72 16.54 -5.69 16.92
C ASN A 72 15.11 -5.66 16.39
N THR A 73 14.31 -6.69 16.67
CA THR A 73 12.89 -6.72 16.28
C THR A 73 12.12 -5.60 16.97
N TYR A 74 12.34 -5.38 18.28
CA TYR A 74 11.70 -4.30 19.01
C TYR A 74 12.06 -2.93 18.43
N GLN A 75 13.35 -2.65 18.22
CA GLN A 75 13.81 -1.40 17.63
C GLN A 75 13.29 -1.22 16.20
N PHE A 76 13.31 -2.27 15.39
CA PHE A 76 12.77 -2.26 14.02
C PHE A 76 11.28 -1.93 14.00
N THR A 77 10.48 -2.58 14.84
CA THR A 77 9.04 -2.31 14.93
C THR A 77 8.80 -0.89 15.41
N LYS A 78 9.54 -0.42 16.43
CA LYS A 78 9.45 0.95 16.93
C LYS A 78 9.77 1.98 15.83
N ASP A 79 10.86 1.80 15.10
CA ASP A 79 11.28 2.67 14.01
C ASP A 79 10.25 2.70 12.88
N ILE A 80 9.65 1.55 12.54
CA ILE A 80 8.59 1.48 11.54
C ILE A 80 7.34 2.21 12.03
N SER A 81 6.90 2.00 13.26
CA SER A 81 5.75 2.71 13.83
C SER A 81 5.96 4.23 13.85
N GLU A 82 7.16 4.70 14.20
CA GLU A 82 7.47 6.14 14.19
C GLU A 82 7.52 6.71 12.76
N LYS A 83 8.03 5.94 11.79
CA LYS A 83 7.99 6.32 10.37
C LYS A 83 6.57 6.36 9.83
N ILE A 84 5.73 5.38 10.16
CA ILE A 84 4.31 5.35 9.77
C ILE A 84 3.58 6.54 10.39
N GLY A 85 3.80 6.85 11.67
CA GLY A 85 3.21 8.03 12.32
C GLY A 85 3.61 9.33 11.62
N ARG A 86 4.89 9.50 11.27
CA ARG A 86 5.35 10.66 10.49
C ARG A 86 4.79 10.72 9.07
N ILE A 87 4.54 9.57 8.45
CA ILE A 87 3.89 9.47 7.15
C ILE A 87 2.41 9.87 7.26
N GLU A 88 1.70 9.42 8.30
CA GLU A 88 0.32 9.80 8.59
C GLU A 88 0.19 11.31 8.85
N GLU A 89 1.09 11.89 9.65
CA GLU A 89 1.15 13.35 9.86
C GLU A 89 1.40 14.11 8.54
N ARG A 90 2.29 13.60 7.68
CA ARG A 90 2.55 14.19 6.36
C ARG A 90 1.33 14.07 5.44
N PHE A 91 0.69 12.91 5.37
CA PHE A 91 -0.53 12.72 4.59
C PHE A 91 -1.67 13.60 5.08
N GLY A 92 -1.87 13.72 6.39
CA GLY A 92 -2.88 14.63 6.95
C GLY A 92 -2.60 16.09 6.59
N LYS A 93 -1.34 16.52 6.64
CA LYS A 93 -0.93 17.87 6.26
C LYS A 93 -1.09 18.14 4.76
N ASP A 94 -0.71 17.19 3.91
CA ASP A 94 -0.85 17.31 2.46
C ASP A 94 -2.32 17.30 2.04
N LEU A 95 -3.16 16.46 2.66
CA LEU A 95 -4.60 16.44 2.42
C LEU A 95 -5.27 17.75 2.86
N SER A 96 -4.92 18.27 4.05
CA SER A 96 -5.43 19.57 4.52
C SER A 96 -5.00 20.72 3.60
N ASN A 97 -3.78 20.67 3.04
CA ASN A 97 -3.32 21.64 2.06
C ASN A 97 -4.07 21.55 0.73
N ILE A 98 -4.41 20.34 0.28
CA ILE A 98 -5.23 20.11 -0.92
C ILE A 98 -6.64 20.67 -0.71
N GLU A 99 -7.27 20.37 0.43
CA GLU A 99 -8.61 20.88 0.78
C GLU A 99 -8.64 22.42 0.81
N LYS A 100 -7.66 23.05 1.47
CA LYS A 100 -7.53 24.51 1.47
C LYS A 100 -7.28 25.10 0.08
N SER A 101 -6.51 24.41 -0.76
CA SER A 101 -6.23 24.88 -2.12
C SER A 101 -7.44 24.72 -3.04
N TYR A 102 -8.23 23.65 -2.86
CA TYR A 102 -9.48 23.40 -3.56
C TYR A 102 -10.57 24.41 -3.16
N SER A 103 -10.71 24.70 -1.86
CA SER A 103 -11.62 25.74 -1.36
C SER A 103 -11.26 27.13 -1.90
N ARG A 104 -9.97 27.48 -1.96
CA ARG A 104 -9.51 28.74 -2.60
C ARG A 104 -9.76 28.77 -4.11
N MET A 105 -9.73 27.63 -4.78
CA MET A 105 -10.09 27.54 -6.20
C MET A 105 -11.60 27.74 -6.39
N LEU A 106 -12.44 27.08 -5.59
CA LEU A 106 -13.89 27.27 -5.62
C LEU A 106 -14.29 28.74 -5.38
N ASP A 107 -13.69 29.38 -4.36
CA ASP A 107 -13.94 30.80 -4.05
C ASP A 107 -13.53 31.76 -5.18
N LYS A 108 -12.53 31.38 -5.99
CA LYS A 108 -12.10 32.16 -7.18
C LYS A 108 -12.98 31.89 -8.40
N ILE A 109 -13.50 30.67 -8.52
CA ILE A 109 -14.44 30.28 -9.59
C ILE A 109 -15.81 30.95 -9.38
N ASP A 110 -16.28 31.08 -8.13
CA ASP A 110 -17.56 31.73 -7.81
C ASP A 110 -17.57 33.26 -8.01
N ARG A 111 -16.41 33.90 -8.19
CA ARG A 111 -16.29 35.37 -8.25
C ARG A 111 -15.94 35.97 -9.61
N THR A 112 -15.89 35.18 -10.68
CA THR A 112 -15.44 35.69 -11.99
C THR A 112 -16.38 35.27 -13.12
N PRO A 113 -16.93 36.21 -13.92
CA PRO A 113 -17.68 35.87 -15.12
C PRO A 113 -16.72 35.32 -16.17
N LEU A 114 -16.82 34.02 -16.41
CA LEU A 114 -16.05 33.25 -17.38
C LEU A 114 -16.34 33.72 -18.82
N PHE A 115 -15.31 34.12 -19.56
CA PHE A 115 -15.05 33.85 -20.99
C PHE A 115 -13.92 34.79 -21.47
N LYS A 116 -12.68 34.52 -21.05
CA LYS A 116 -11.44 35.03 -21.71
C LYS A 116 -10.14 34.46 -21.12
N SER A 117 -10.16 33.92 -19.90
CA SER A 117 -8.96 33.39 -19.21
C SER A 117 -8.66 31.90 -19.47
N ILE A 118 -9.57 31.14 -20.07
CA ILE A 118 -9.40 29.70 -20.29
C ILE A 118 -8.37 29.40 -21.40
N GLU A 119 -8.30 30.24 -22.44
CA GLU A 119 -7.38 30.04 -23.58
C GLU A 119 -5.91 30.29 -23.18
N GLU A 120 -5.64 31.34 -22.41
CA GLU A 120 -4.29 31.65 -21.88
C GLU A 120 -3.81 30.65 -20.82
N GLU A 121 -4.73 30.06 -20.04
CA GLU A 121 -4.38 29.07 -19.01
C GLU A 121 -4.13 27.67 -19.60
N ILE A 122 -4.79 27.33 -20.71
CA ILE A 122 -4.52 26.10 -21.48
C ILE A 122 -3.15 26.18 -22.17
N GLU A 123 -2.79 27.32 -22.74
CA GLU A 123 -1.48 27.52 -23.40
C GLU A 123 -0.32 27.47 -22.38
N ASN A 124 -0.48 28.11 -21.21
CA ASN A 124 0.50 28.06 -20.13
C ASN A 124 0.65 26.66 -19.50
N LYS A 125 -0.44 25.89 -19.36
CA LYS A 125 -0.37 24.50 -18.88
C LYS A 125 0.35 23.59 -19.87
N THR A 126 0.17 23.80 -21.17
CA THR A 126 0.82 23.00 -22.22
C THR A 126 2.34 23.22 -22.26
N ASN A 127 2.81 24.46 -22.10
CA ASN A 127 4.24 24.78 -22.04
C ASN A 127 4.93 24.27 -20.76
N ASN A 128 4.25 24.33 -19.61
CA ASN A 128 4.77 23.77 -18.36
C ASN A 128 4.84 22.24 -18.38
N GLN A 129 3.91 21.57 -19.07
CA GLN A 129 3.92 20.12 -19.22
C GLN A 129 5.13 19.66 -20.07
N ILE A 130 5.46 20.38 -21.14
CA ILE A 130 6.66 20.11 -21.96
C ILE A 130 7.94 20.33 -21.14
N LYS A 131 7.97 21.37 -20.31
CA LYS A 131 9.13 21.68 -19.45
C LYS A 131 9.33 20.61 -18.36
N LEU A 132 8.24 20.18 -17.71
CA LEU A 132 8.27 19.11 -16.70
C LEU A 132 8.70 17.76 -17.27
N VAL A 133 8.29 17.43 -18.51
CA VAL A 133 8.75 16.22 -19.20
C VAL A 133 10.26 16.29 -19.48
N LYS A 134 10.76 17.44 -19.94
CA LYS A 134 12.21 17.65 -20.18
C LYS A 134 13.03 17.60 -18.89
N GLU A 135 12.60 18.28 -17.84
CA GLU A 135 13.27 18.27 -16.52
C GLU A 135 13.28 16.85 -15.93
N LYS A 136 12.19 16.10 -16.10
CA LYS A 136 12.13 14.69 -15.69
C LYS A 136 13.13 13.82 -16.45
N GLU A 137 13.20 13.93 -17.78
CA GLU A 137 14.18 13.20 -18.59
C GLU A 137 15.61 13.57 -18.20
N GLU A 138 15.86 14.83 -17.88
CA GLU A 138 17.16 15.33 -17.44
C GLU A 138 17.55 14.78 -16.05
N ILE A 139 16.63 14.75 -15.10
CA ILE A 139 16.83 14.13 -13.78
C ILE A 139 17.09 12.62 -13.91
N ILE A 140 16.34 11.93 -14.77
CA ILE A 140 16.56 10.50 -15.03
C ILE A 140 17.95 10.28 -15.61
N ASN A 141 18.36 11.09 -16.59
CA ASN A 141 19.70 10.99 -17.17
C ASN A 141 20.80 11.31 -16.16
N GLN A 142 20.60 12.27 -15.25
CA GLN A 142 21.54 12.60 -14.18
C GLN A 142 21.65 11.48 -13.13
N LEU A 143 20.52 10.88 -12.74
CA LEU A 143 20.49 9.74 -11.81
C LEU A 143 21.15 8.50 -12.42
N ILE A 144 21.01 8.30 -13.73
CA ILE A 144 21.65 7.21 -14.48
C ILE A 144 23.15 7.47 -14.70
N GLN A 145 23.58 8.72 -14.89
CA GLN A 145 25.01 9.05 -15.00
C GLN A 145 25.74 8.99 -13.65
N GLY A 146 25.04 9.29 -12.54
CA GLY A 146 25.59 9.21 -11.19
C GLY A 146 25.69 7.79 -10.62
N ALA A 147 25.04 6.82 -11.27
CA ALA A 147 25.13 5.41 -10.94
C ALA A 147 25.96 4.71 -12.04
N ASP A 148 27.00 3.97 -11.68
CA ASP A 148 27.94 3.32 -12.61
C ASP A 148 27.27 2.10 -13.30
N ILE A 149 26.24 2.37 -14.10
CA ILE A 149 25.30 1.40 -14.67
C ILE A 149 25.66 1.14 -16.14
N SER A 150 25.61 -0.12 -16.55
CA SER A 150 25.91 -0.54 -17.94
C SER A 150 24.90 0.01 -18.96
N GLN A 151 25.32 0.20 -20.23
CA GLN A 151 24.45 0.72 -21.29
C GLN A 151 23.22 -0.18 -21.56
N GLU A 152 23.32 -1.48 -21.30
CA GLU A 152 22.19 -2.42 -21.42
C GLU A 152 21.14 -2.21 -20.32
N GLU A 153 21.58 -2.03 -19.07
CA GLU A 153 20.68 -1.74 -17.94
C GLU A 153 20.00 -0.39 -18.10
N LYS A 154 20.71 0.61 -18.64
CA LYS A 154 20.13 1.90 -19.04
C LYS A 154 18.96 1.73 -20.00
N GLN A 155 19.13 0.97 -21.07
CA GLN A 155 18.06 0.77 -22.05
C GLN A 155 16.86 0.02 -21.43
N LYS A 156 17.14 -0.93 -20.53
CA LYS A 156 16.09 -1.68 -19.81
C LYS A 156 15.26 -0.78 -18.90
N ILE A 157 15.91 0.10 -18.14
CA ILE A 157 15.24 1.05 -17.23
C ILE A 157 14.38 2.04 -18.03
N ILE A 158 14.90 2.60 -19.12
CA ILE A 158 14.15 3.52 -19.99
C ILE A 158 12.91 2.83 -20.57
N ASN A 159 13.05 1.59 -21.04
CA ASN A 159 11.94 0.83 -21.60
C ASN A 159 10.87 0.52 -20.53
N GLN A 160 11.29 0.13 -19.32
CA GLN A 160 10.37 -0.11 -18.20
C GLN A 160 9.65 1.16 -17.77
N LEU A 161 10.35 2.29 -17.73
CA LEU A 161 9.77 3.57 -17.38
C LEU A 161 8.70 3.98 -18.39
N ARG A 162 9.00 3.88 -19.69
CA ARG A 162 8.05 4.20 -20.77
C ARG A 162 6.80 3.32 -20.70
N SER A 163 6.96 2.02 -20.44
CA SER A 163 5.83 1.10 -20.25
C SER A 163 4.96 1.48 -19.05
N LYS A 164 5.58 1.89 -17.94
CA LYS A 164 4.83 2.34 -16.74
C LYS A 164 4.14 3.68 -16.94
N GLU A 165 4.66 4.55 -17.79
CA GLU A 165 4.00 5.81 -18.17
C GLU A 165 2.76 5.57 -19.03
N GLU A 166 2.84 4.64 -19.99
CA GLU A 166 1.70 4.27 -20.83
C GLU A 166 0.57 3.65 -19.98
N GLU A 167 0.91 2.78 -19.04
CA GLU A 167 -0.01 2.20 -18.07
C GLU A 167 -0.65 3.28 -17.16
N LEU A 168 0.14 4.27 -16.73
CA LEU A 168 -0.35 5.39 -15.92
C LEU A 168 -1.27 6.33 -16.71
N ALA A 169 -1.01 6.53 -18.02
CA ALA A 169 -1.87 7.31 -18.89
C ALA A 169 -3.24 6.63 -19.09
N ASP A 170 -3.25 5.31 -19.30
CA ASP A 170 -4.48 4.51 -19.40
C ASP A 170 -5.30 4.55 -18.08
N LEU A 171 -4.63 4.40 -16.94
CA LEU A 171 -5.26 4.51 -15.62
C LEU A 171 -5.87 5.89 -15.36
N LYS A 172 -5.19 6.97 -15.78
CA LYS A 172 -5.75 8.32 -15.70
C LYS A 172 -6.98 8.49 -16.59
N GLY A 173 -6.97 7.93 -17.79
CA GLY A 173 -8.13 7.91 -18.67
C GLY A 173 -9.34 7.23 -18.03
N LYS A 174 -9.12 6.06 -17.42
CA LYS A 174 -10.15 5.33 -16.66
C LYS A 174 -10.66 6.12 -15.46
N LEU A 175 -9.78 6.76 -14.70
CA LEU A 175 -10.18 7.60 -13.56
C LEU A 175 -11.06 8.78 -14.02
N TYR A 176 -10.71 9.43 -15.11
CA TYR A 176 -11.51 10.52 -15.67
C TYR A 176 -12.89 10.03 -16.15
N GLU A 177 -12.97 8.83 -16.73
CA GLU A 177 -14.23 8.20 -17.09
C GLU A 177 -15.09 7.88 -15.85
N LEU A 178 -14.49 7.32 -14.79
CA LEU A 178 -15.15 7.05 -13.52
C LEU A 178 -15.62 8.34 -12.83
N GLU A 179 -14.80 9.39 -12.87
CA GLU A 179 -15.13 10.70 -12.31
C GLU A 179 -16.32 11.33 -13.04
N ASN A 180 -16.33 11.28 -14.38
CA ASN A 180 -17.49 11.69 -15.17
C ASN A 180 -18.73 10.84 -14.88
N GLN A 181 -18.60 9.52 -14.68
CA GLN A 181 -19.71 8.66 -14.27
C GLN A 181 -20.23 9.02 -12.87
N LEU A 182 -19.33 9.36 -11.93
CA LEU A 182 -19.69 9.81 -10.59
C LEU A 182 -20.37 11.18 -10.62
N ASP A 183 -19.92 12.10 -11.46
CA ASP A 183 -20.53 13.42 -11.60
C ASP A 183 -21.89 13.35 -12.30
N LEU A 184 -22.05 12.48 -13.30
CA LEU A 184 -23.35 12.17 -13.89
C LEU A 184 -24.28 11.49 -12.87
N PHE A 185 -23.75 10.62 -12.01
CA PHE A 185 -24.49 10.03 -10.91
C PHE A 185 -24.91 11.13 -9.92
N LYS A 186 -23.98 11.95 -9.42
CA LYS A 186 -24.26 13.06 -8.49
C LYS A 186 -25.27 14.06 -9.05
N ASN A 187 -25.14 14.47 -10.31
CA ASN A 187 -26.09 15.37 -10.96
C ASN A 187 -27.47 14.74 -11.18
N LYS A 188 -27.57 13.40 -11.27
CA LYS A 188 -28.86 12.69 -11.26
C LYS A 188 -29.52 12.67 -9.87
N PHE A 189 -28.79 12.94 -8.78
CA PHE A 189 -29.29 13.05 -7.40
C PHE A 189 -29.32 14.49 -6.89
N TRP A 190 -29.39 15.50 -7.77
CA TRP A 190 -29.68 16.87 -7.35
C TRP A 190 -31.15 16.95 -6.90
N LEU A 191 -31.38 16.69 -5.61
CA LEU A 191 -32.67 16.90 -4.98
C LEU A 191 -32.94 18.40 -4.96
N GLY A 192 -34.08 18.83 -5.51
CA GLY A 192 -34.48 20.23 -5.42
C GLY A 192 -34.54 20.67 -3.94
N PRO A 193 -34.35 21.97 -3.62
CA PRO A 193 -34.39 22.47 -2.24
C PRO A 193 -35.65 22.03 -1.48
N HIS A 194 -36.78 21.95 -2.20
CA HIS A 194 -38.04 21.45 -1.66
C HIS A 194 -38.00 19.96 -1.32
N THR A 195 -37.41 19.13 -2.16
CA THR A 195 -37.33 17.69 -1.93
C THR A 195 -36.37 17.35 -0.80
N LYS A 196 -35.26 18.09 -0.69
CA LYS A 196 -34.36 18.01 0.47
C LYS A 196 -35.12 18.30 1.78
N ASN A 197 -35.95 19.35 1.80
CA ASN A 197 -36.74 19.71 2.98
C ASN A 197 -37.78 18.63 3.35
N ILE A 198 -38.38 17.97 2.35
CA ILE A 198 -39.34 16.87 2.60
C ILE A 198 -38.60 15.65 3.20
N VAL A 199 -37.44 15.29 2.66
CA VAL A 199 -36.62 14.20 3.19
C VAL A 199 -36.14 14.51 4.61
N ASP A 200 -35.67 15.74 4.85
CA ASP A 200 -35.25 16.23 6.16
C ASP A 200 -36.39 16.22 7.19
N TYR A 201 -37.61 16.60 6.79
CA TYR A 201 -38.81 16.48 7.64
C TYR A 201 -39.12 15.03 8.03
N ILE A 202 -38.99 14.09 7.09
CA ILE A 202 -39.18 12.65 7.36
C ILE A 202 -38.12 12.16 8.36
N ILE A 203 -36.85 12.49 8.14
CA ILE A 203 -35.72 12.06 8.97
C ILE A 203 -35.80 12.65 10.38
N LYS A 204 -35.95 13.97 10.51
CA LYS A 204 -36.14 14.64 11.81
C LYS A 204 -37.36 14.10 12.54
N GLY A 205 -38.43 13.78 11.80
CA GLY A 205 -39.63 13.16 12.33
C GLY A 205 -39.42 11.74 12.89
N MET A 206 -38.42 11.00 12.38
CA MET A 206 -38.02 9.67 12.89
C MET A 206 -37.10 9.79 14.11
N ILE A 207 -36.06 10.64 14.02
CA ILE A 207 -35.08 10.85 15.09
C ILE A 207 -35.76 11.41 16.35
N SER A 208 -36.64 12.41 16.20
CA SER A 208 -37.32 13.07 17.34
C SER A 208 -38.25 12.14 18.13
N ARG A 209 -38.65 10.99 17.56
CA ARG A 209 -39.54 10.02 18.20
C ARG A 209 -38.80 8.78 18.71
N GLY A 210 -37.47 8.71 18.52
CA GLY A 210 -36.70 7.50 18.82
C GLY A 210 -37.07 6.31 17.94
N GLU A 211 -37.70 6.54 16.79
CA GLU A 211 -38.08 5.52 15.82
C GLU A 211 -36.88 5.13 14.94
N ILE A 212 -35.76 4.75 15.57
CA ILE A 212 -34.60 4.19 14.86
C ILE A 212 -34.99 2.77 14.43
N PRO A 213 -35.09 2.49 13.12
CA PRO A 213 -35.58 1.19 12.69
C PRO A 213 -34.54 0.11 12.94
N GLU A 214 -34.87 -0.87 13.79
CA GLU A 214 -34.03 -2.03 14.05
C GLU A 214 -33.96 -2.98 12.84
N ASN A 215 -35.03 -3.02 12.03
CA ASN A 215 -35.13 -3.87 10.84
C ASN A 215 -35.66 -3.12 9.61
N TYR A 216 -35.29 -3.61 8.43
CA TYR A 216 -35.68 -3.03 7.13
C TYR A 216 -37.21 -2.96 6.92
N LYS A 217 -37.96 -3.92 7.47
CA LYS A 217 -39.43 -3.93 7.39
C LYS A 217 -40.07 -2.82 8.24
N ASP A 218 -39.48 -2.52 9.39
CA ASP A 218 -39.94 -1.46 10.29
C ASP A 218 -39.60 -0.09 9.69
N PHE A 219 -38.42 0.04 9.08
CA PHE A 219 -38.03 1.22 8.30
C PHE A 219 -39.06 1.55 7.21
N LEU A 220 -39.44 0.58 6.38
CA LEU A 220 -40.42 0.81 5.31
C LEU A 220 -41.77 1.26 5.88
N LYS A 221 -42.25 0.60 6.95
CA LYS A 221 -43.53 0.94 7.58
C LYS A 221 -43.54 2.35 8.17
N ILE A 222 -42.43 2.77 8.80
CA ILE A 222 -42.30 4.12 9.36
C ILE A 222 -42.28 5.15 8.25
N VAL A 223 -41.44 4.97 7.23
CA VAL A 223 -41.31 5.93 6.13
C VAL A 223 -42.60 6.00 5.31
N GLU A 224 -43.21 4.87 4.94
CA GLU A 224 -44.50 4.84 4.21
C GLU A 224 -45.61 5.53 5.01
N GLY A 225 -45.65 5.36 6.33
CA GLY A 225 -46.57 6.08 7.21
C GLY A 225 -46.35 7.60 7.22
N LYS A 226 -45.11 8.08 7.06
CA LYS A 226 -44.83 9.52 6.90
C LYS A 226 -45.19 10.01 5.51
N VAL A 227 -44.92 9.22 4.48
CA VAL A 227 -45.25 9.56 3.08
C VAL A 227 -46.76 9.74 2.93
N GLN A 228 -47.58 8.94 3.60
CA GLN A 228 -49.05 9.10 3.61
C GLN A 228 -49.55 10.42 4.22
N ASN A 229 -48.73 11.09 5.04
CA ASN A 229 -49.06 12.37 5.66
C ASN A 229 -48.56 13.59 4.85
N LEU A 230 -47.92 13.36 3.70
CA LEU A 230 -47.46 14.43 2.81
C LEU A 230 -48.62 14.97 1.97
N SER A 231 -48.53 16.25 1.59
CA SER A 231 -49.47 16.86 0.66
C SER A 231 -49.36 16.26 -0.74
N GLU A 232 -50.43 16.32 -1.51
CA GLU A 232 -50.49 15.78 -2.88
C GLU A 232 -49.42 16.41 -3.81
N ARG A 233 -49.03 17.65 -3.54
CA ARG A 233 -47.96 18.35 -4.25
C ARG A 233 -46.57 17.78 -3.94
N GLU A 234 -46.32 17.44 -2.69
CA GLU A 234 -45.06 16.82 -2.24
C GLU A 234 -44.93 15.40 -2.77
N LEU A 235 -46.02 14.63 -2.76
CA LEU A 235 -46.05 13.29 -3.36
C LEU A 235 -45.71 13.30 -4.85
N ARG A 236 -46.28 14.24 -5.62
CA ARG A 236 -45.96 14.40 -7.05
C ARG A 236 -44.49 14.77 -7.28
N LEU A 237 -43.92 15.65 -6.46
CA LEU A 237 -42.50 16.02 -6.55
C LEU A 237 -41.60 14.81 -6.29
N LEU A 238 -41.89 14.02 -5.26
CA LEU A 238 -41.12 12.81 -4.95
C LEU A 238 -41.23 11.73 -6.03
N ILE A 239 -42.36 11.64 -6.74
CA ILE A 239 -42.53 10.74 -7.90
C ILE A 239 -41.71 11.23 -9.10
N VAL A 240 -41.74 12.54 -9.40
CA VAL A 240 -41.00 13.15 -10.52
C VAL A 240 -39.49 13.03 -10.32
N GLU A 241 -39.01 13.19 -9.09
CA GLU A 241 -37.60 12.98 -8.74
C GLU A 241 -37.22 11.50 -8.55
N GLY A 242 -38.17 10.58 -8.76
CA GLY A 242 -37.94 9.14 -8.75
C GLY A 242 -37.68 8.54 -7.37
N LEU A 243 -38.03 9.25 -6.29
CA LEU A 243 -37.94 8.78 -4.90
C LEU A 243 -39.13 7.90 -4.51
N LEU A 244 -40.29 8.12 -5.12
CA LEU A 244 -41.49 7.31 -4.98
C LEU A 244 -41.88 6.64 -6.31
N THR A 245 -42.52 5.49 -6.23
CA THR A 245 -43.24 4.88 -7.36
C THR A 245 -44.60 5.57 -7.55
N PRO A 246 -45.26 5.40 -8.71
CA PRO A 246 -46.62 5.93 -8.94
C PRO A 246 -47.68 5.43 -7.95
N GLU A 247 -47.38 4.35 -7.22
CA GLU A 247 -48.21 3.76 -6.16
C GLU A 247 -47.90 4.35 -4.78
N TYR A 248 -47.09 5.42 -4.71
CA TYR A 248 -46.62 6.08 -3.49
C TYR A 248 -45.73 5.21 -2.59
N ASN A 249 -45.16 4.12 -3.14
CA ASN A 249 -44.19 3.29 -2.45
C ASN A 249 -42.77 3.84 -2.62
N LEU A 250 -41.88 3.58 -1.66
CA LEU A 250 -40.50 4.05 -1.76
C LEU A 250 -39.72 3.34 -2.88
N SER A 251 -39.17 4.12 -3.80
CA SER A 251 -38.36 3.57 -4.89
C SER A 251 -37.03 3.02 -4.36
N ARG A 252 -36.29 2.24 -5.17
CA ARG A 252 -34.93 1.79 -4.80
C ARG A 252 -33.97 2.97 -4.55
N ILE A 253 -34.18 4.07 -5.26
CA ILE A 253 -33.43 5.32 -5.15
C ILE A 253 -33.82 6.05 -3.86
N GLY A 254 -35.12 6.23 -3.60
CA GLY A 254 -35.61 6.87 -2.36
C GLY A 254 -35.15 6.13 -1.10
N ARG A 255 -35.15 4.80 -1.12
CA ARG A 255 -34.66 3.96 -0.01
C ARG A 255 -33.20 4.22 0.32
N LYS A 256 -32.34 4.20 -0.71
CA LYS A 256 -30.90 4.38 -0.51
C LYS A 256 -30.60 5.78 0.03
N LEU A 257 -31.31 6.79 -0.44
CA LEU A 257 -31.11 8.18 -0.07
C LEU A 257 -31.52 8.44 1.39
N ILE A 258 -32.72 8.02 1.80
CA ILE A 258 -33.17 8.19 3.19
C ILE A 258 -32.28 7.41 4.17
N ILE A 259 -31.83 6.20 3.83
CA ILE A 259 -30.90 5.43 4.68
C ILE A 259 -29.54 6.11 4.80
N GLN A 260 -29.02 6.66 3.70
CA GLN A 260 -27.75 7.39 3.72
C GLN A 260 -27.84 8.66 4.58
N SER A 261 -28.91 9.45 4.40
CA SER A 261 -29.09 10.67 5.19
C SER A 261 -29.38 10.39 6.67
N LEU A 262 -30.05 9.29 7.02
CA LEU A 262 -30.18 8.85 8.41
C LEU A 262 -28.83 8.52 9.06
N LYS A 263 -27.89 7.91 8.33
CA LYS A 263 -26.52 7.63 8.81
C LYS A 263 -25.66 8.87 8.97
N GLU A 264 -25.95 9.91 8.20
CA GLU A 264 -25.24 11.20 8.29
C GLU A 264 -25.74 12.05 9.48
N GLU A 265 -26.99 11.83 9.94
CA GLU A 265 -27.60 12.55 11.08
C GLU A 265 -27.58 11.79 12.43
N SER A 266 -27.26 10.48 12.44
CA SER A 266 -27.10 9.64 13.63
C SER A 266 -25.68 9.65 14.17
#